data_AF-A0A0W0Y535-F1
#
_entry.id   AF-A0A0W0Y535-F1
#
_cell.length_a   1.000
_cell.length_b   1.000
_cell.length_c   1.000
_cell.angle_alpha   90.00
_cell.angle_beta   90.00
_cell.angle_gamma   90.00
#
_symmetry.space_group_name_H-M   'P 1'
#
loop_
_entity.id
_entity.type
_entity.pdbx_description
1 polymer ?
#
loop_
_entity_poly.entity_id
_entity_poly.type
_entity_poly.pdbx_seq_one_letter_code
_entity_poly.pdbx_strand_id
1 'polypeptide(L)' 'METFYQILGIAAAGLIVWYLYRTVKNRPELFSRENMSKSFGTMGVLAIILIAFVGFLILMLKNS' A
#
# COMPACT_ATOMS: atom_id res chain seq x y z
N MET A 1 11.46 -16.97 -25.89
CA MET A 1 10.54 -16.92 -24.72
C MET A 1 10.83 -15.71 -23.85
N GLU A 2 12.07 -15.46 -23.41
CA GLU A 2 12.40 -14.30 -22.54
C GLU A 2 12.07 -12.91 -23.11
N THR A 3 12.43 -12.62 -24.36
CA THR A 3 12.27 -11.28 -24.95
C THR A 3 10.79 -10.85 -25.02
N PHE A 4 9.88 -11.80 -25.23
CA PHE A 4 8.43 -11.51 -25.25
C PHE A 4 7.90 -11.10 -23.87
N TYR A 5 8.32 -11.78 -22.80
CA TYR A 5 7.99 -11.39 -21.43
C TYR A 5 8.62 -10.06 -21.04
N GLN A 6 9.83 -9.77 -21.51
CA GLN A 6 10.51 -8.51 -21.25
C GLN A 6 9.79 -7.33 -21.92
N ILE A 7 9.33 -7.51 -23.17
CA ILE A 7 8.52 -6.51 -23.89
C ILE A 7 7.16 -6.30 -23.21
N LEU A 8 6.48 -7.39 -22.80
CA LEU A 8 5.25 -7.31 -22.03
C LEU A 8 5.46 -6.60 -20.68
N GLY A 9 6.59 -6.85 -20.02
CA GLY A 9 6.95 -6.19 -18.76
C GLY A 9 7.12 -4.68 -18.94
N ILE A 10 7.80 -4.24 -19.99
CA ILE A 10 7.97 -2.81 -20.31
C ILE A 10 6.62 -2.18 -20.72
N ALA A 11 5.83 -2.88 -21.53
CA ALA A 11 4.51 -2.40 -21.93
C ALA A 11 3.56 -2.26 -20.74
N ALA A 12 3.56 -3.24 -19.83
CA ALA A 12 2.79 -3.20 -18.60
C ALA A 12 3.28 -2.09 -17.66
N ALA A 13 4.60 -1.93 -17.49
CA ALA A 13 5.17 -0.85 -16.70
C ALA A 13 4.77 0.52 -17.25
N GLY A 14 4.83 0.71 -18.58
CA GLY A 14 4.37 1.93 -19.25
C GLY A 14 2.88 2.20 -19.04
N LEU A 15 2.04 1.17 -19.15
CA LEU A 15 0.59 1.25 -18.88
C LEU A 15 0.30 1.61 -17.42
N ILE A 16 1.02 1.04 -16.47
CA ILE A 16 0.88 1.33 -15.04
C ILE A 16 1.22 2.79 -14.77
N VAL A 17 2.36 3.28 -15.28
CA VAL A 17 2.79 4.67 -15.10
C VAL A 17 1.79 5.64 -15.74
N TRP A 18 1.31 5.33 -16.95
CA TRP A 18 0.30 6.13 -17.64
C TRP A 18 -1.04 6.16 -16.88
N TYR A 19 -1.49 5.01 -16.39
CA TYR A 19 -2.71 4.89 -15.59
C TYR A 19 -2.58 5.65 -14.27
N LEU A 20 -1.42 5.57 -13.60
CA LEU A 20 -1.13 6.34 -12.38
C LEU A 20 -1.18 7.84 -12.67
N TYR A 21 -0.47 8.30 -13.71
CA TYR A 21 -0.46 9.70 -14.11
C TYR A 21 -1.86 10.22 -14.42
N ARG A 22 -2.66 9.45 -15.17
CA ARG A 22 -4.05 9.79 -15.48
C ARG A 22 -4.93 9.84 -14.23
N THR A 23 -4.75 8.90 -13.30
CA THR A 23 -5.52 8.83 -12.06
C THR A 23 -5.21 10.01 -11.13
N VAL A 24 -3.93 10.31 -10.94
CA VAL A 24 -3.47 11.45 -10.13
C VAL A 24 -3.96 12.78 -10.73
N LYS A 25 -3.88 12.93 -12.06
CA LYS A 25 -4.31 14.16 -12.75
C LYS A 25 -5.84 14.36 -12.72
N ASN A 26 -6.62 13.28 -12.84
CA ASN A 26 -8.09 13.36 -12.86
C ASN A 26 -8.71 13.46 -11.47
N ARG A 27 -7.99 13.03 -10.42
CA ARG A 27 -8.46 13.08 -9.03
C ARG A 27 -7.33 13.53 -8.08
N PRO A 28 -6.83 14.76 -8.21
CA PRO A 28 -5.75 15.28 -7.36
C PRO A 28 -6.13 15.31 -5.88
N GLU A 29 -7.43 15.39 -5.59
CA GLU A 29 -8.03 15.40 -4.25
C GLU A 29 -7.80 14.09 -3.47
N LEU A 30 -7.73 12.95 -4.17
CA LEU A 30 -7.43 11.65 -3.54
C LEU A 30 -6.00 11.60 -2.98
N PHE A 31 -5.08 12.33 -3.61
CA PHE A 31 -3.68 12.46 -3.18
C PHE A 31 -3.41 13.78 -2.47
N SER A 32 -4.45 14.46 -1.98
CA SER A 32 -4.25 15.62 -1.12
C SER A 32 -3.49 15.19 0.14
N ARG A 33 -2.55 16.03 0.59
CA ARG A 33 -1.79 15.82 1.83
C ARG A 33 -2.71 15.53 3.02
N GLU A 34 -3.89 16.13 3.02
CA GLU A 34 -4.93 15.96 4.05
C GLU A 34 -5.50 14.54 4.05
N ASN A 35 -5.91 14.01 2.88
CA ASN A 35 -6.47 12.67 2.77
C ASN A 35 -5.42 11.58 3.01
N MET A 36 -4.18 11.78 2.53
CA MET A 36 -3.07 10.88 2.83
C MET A 36 -2.73 10.85 4.32
N SER A 37 -2.65 12.01 4.97
CA SER A 37 -2.35 12.10 6.41
C SER A 37 -3.44 11.43 7.27
N LYS A 38 -4.72 11.68 6.94
CA LYS A 38 -5.85 11.08 7.64
C LYS A 38 -5.89 9.55 7.50
N SER A 39 -5.61 9.05 6.31
CA SER A 39 -5.53 7.60 6.03
C SER A 39 -4.34 6.95 6.74
N PHE A 40 -3.17 7.59 6.72
CA PHE A 40 -1.97 7.11 7.42
C PHE A 40 -2.15 7.10 8.95
N GLY A 41 -2.82 8.11 9.51
CA GLY A 41 -3.14 8.15 10.94
C GLY A 41 -4.06 7.01 11.36
N THR A 42 -5.16 6.79 10.62
CA THR A 42 -6.12 5.72 10.93
C THR A 42 -5.49 4.33 10.76
N MET A 43 -4.79 4.09 9.66
CA MET A 43 -4.10 2.82 9.42
C MET A 43 -2.94 2.58 10.40
N GLY A 44 -2.20 3.62 10.77
CA GLY A 44 -1.10 3.54 11.73
C GLY A 44 -1.57 3.16 13.13
N VAL A 45 -2.66 3.78 13.61
CA VAL A 45 -3.27 3.43 14.90
C VAL A 45 -3.76 1.98 14.90
N LEU A 46 -4.46 1.55 13.85
CA LEU A 46 -4.90 0.16 13.71
C LEU A 46 -3.72 -0.82 13.72
N ALA A 47 -2.63 -0.50 13.04
CA ALA A 47 -1.42 -1.33 13.00
C ALA A 47 -0.78 -1.46 14.40
N ILE A 48 -0.67 -0.37 15.15
CA ILE A 48 -0.12 -0.39 16.52
C ILE A 48 -0.97 -1.28 17.44
N ILE A 49 -2.30 -1.15 17.36
CA ILE A 49 -3.23 -1.99 18.14
C ILE A 49 -3.04 -3.47 17.79
N LEU A 50 -2.93 -3.78 16.50
CA LEU A 50 -2.73 -5.15 16.04
C LEU A 50 -1.39 -5.72 16.54
N ILE A 51 -0.30 -4.94 16.49
CA ILE A 51 1.00 -5.36 17.00
C ILE A 51 0.93 -5.64 18.51
N ALA A 52 0.28 -4.76 19.28
CA ALA A 52 0.10 -4.97 20.72
C ALA A 52 -0.72 -6.24 21.00
N PHE A 53 -1.78 -6.49 20.22
CA PHE A 53 -2.61 -7.67 20.34
C PHE A 53 -1.84 -8.97 20.04
N VAL A 54 -1.10 -9.01 18.93
CA VAL A 54 -0.27 -10.17 18.56
C VAL A 54 0.84 -10.39 19.59
N GLY A 55 1.49 -9.33 20.07
CA GLY A 55 2.50 -9.41 21.12
C GLY A 55 1.95 -9.98 22.43
N PHE A 56 0.73 -9.58 22.80
CA PHE A 56 0.02 -10.15 23.95
C PHE A 56 -0.26 -11.65 23.78
N LEU A 57 -0.73 -12.08 22.60
CA LEU A 57 -0.95 -13.49 22.31
C LEU A 57 0.33 -14.32 22.42
N ILE A 58 1.46 -13.79 21.94
CA ILE A 58 2.77 -14.44 22.06
C ILE A 58 3.15 -14.61 23.52
N LEU A 59 2.95 -13.59 24.37
CA LEU A 59 3.24 -13.68 25.80
C LEU A 59 2.37 -14.72 26.50
N MET A 60 1.07 -14.76 26.19
CA MET A 60 0.14 -15.75 26.74
C MET A 60 0.53 -17.18 26.34
N LEU A 61 0.91 -17.37 25.07
CA LEU A 61 1.37 -18.66 24.57
C LEU A 61 2.71 -19.08 25.20
N LYS A 62 3.63 -18.14 25.43
CA LYS A 62 4.95 -18.42 26.02
C LYS A 62 4.88 -18.78 27.52
N ASN A 63 3.84 -18.30 28.21
CA ASN A 63 3.62 -18.53 29.64
C ASN A 63 2.63 -19.67 29.91
N SER A 64 2.11 -20.35 28.88
CA SER A 64 1.35 -21.60 28.97
C SER A 64 2.28 -22.80 28.78
#